data_AF-A0A835V1M4-F1
#
_entry.id   AF-A0A835V1M4-F1
#
_cell.length_a   1.000
_cell.length_b   1.000
_cell.length_c   1.000
_cell.angle_alpha   90.00
_cell.angle_beta   90.00
_cell.angle_gamma   90.00
#
_symmetry.space_group_name_H-M   'P 1'
#
loop_
_entity.id
_entity.type
_entity.pdbx_description
1 polymer ?
#
loop_
_entity_poly.entity_id
_entity_poly.type
_entity_poly.pdbx_seq_one_letter_code
_entity_poly.pdbx_strand_id
1 'polypeptide(L)'
;MAVDESLICHRVLQHVNQCCSNFTELKVFTDTMDAAMAAVICESLPSLQKLEITDCLISRDAVLILLDGLKQLSHLDISGYEISGITSEVIEKASKLKVHTLVI
;
A
#
# COMPACT_ATOMS: atom_id res chain seq x y z
N MET A 1 -9.74 -17.59 3.97
CA MET A 1 -10.20 -17.53 2.56
C MET A 1 -9.23 -16.62 1.85
N ALA A 2 -8.37 -17.16 0.99
CA ALA A 2 -7.49 -16.35 0.16
C ALA A 2 -8.35 -15.66 -0.90
N VAL A 3 -8.25 -14.34 -0.96
CA VAL A 3 -8.98 -13.48 -1.89
C VAL A 3 -8.11 -13.41 -3.13
N ASP A 4 -8.64 -13.84 -4.28
CA ASP A 4 -7.96 -13.86 -5.57
C ASP A 4 -7.32 -12.47 -5.88
N GLU A 5 -6.07 -12.45 -6.33
CA GLU A 5 -5.30 -11.23 -6.64
C GLU A 5 -6.03 -10.32 -7.63
N SER A 6 -6.91 -10.88 -8.47
CA SER A 6 -7.77 -10.14 -9.40
C SER A 6 -8.80 -9.22 -8.72
N LEU A 7 -8.95 -9.29 -7.39
CA LEU A 7 -9.90 -8.46 -6.63
C LEU A 7 -9.33 -7.09 -6.24
N ILE A 8 -8.01 -6.88 -6.32
CA ILE A 8 -7.39 -5.55 -6.22
C ILE A 8 -7.49 -4.86 -7.58
N CYS A 9 -8.72 -4.54 -7.98
CA CYS A 9 -8.98 -3.76 -9.17
C CYS A 9 -9.64 -2.44 -8.81
N HIS A 10 -9.36 -1.40 -9.60
CA HIS A 10 -9.85 -0.04 -9.39
C HIS A 10 -11.36 -0.01 -9.14
N ARG A 11 -12.15 -0.82 -9.86
CA ARG A 11 -13.61 -0.87 -9.67
C ARG A 11 -14.02 -1.31 -8.26
N VAL A 12 -13.39 -2.34 -7.70
CA VAL A 12 -13.76 -2.86 -6.37
C VAL A 12 -13.34 -1.86 -5.30
N LEU A 13 -12.09 -1.41 -5.31
CA LEU A 13 -11.59 -0.47 -4.31
C LEU A 13 -12.32 0.88 -4.36
N GLN A 14 -12.63 1.37 -5.56
CA GLN A 14 -13.40 2.61 -5.72
C GLN A 14 -14.83 2.45 -5.18
N HIS A 15 -15.50 1.31 -5.42
CA HIS A 15 -16.81 1.05 -4.82
C HIS A 15 -16.73 0.98 -3.29
N VAL A 16 -15.68 0.34 -2.74
CA VAL A 16 -15.46 0.30 -1.28
C VAL A 16 -15.32 1.73 -0.73
N ASN A 17 -14.52 2.57 -1.36
CA ASN A 17 -14.37 3.97 -0.93
C ASN A 17 -15.70 4.77 -1.01
N GLN A 18 -16.51 4.52 -2.04
CA GLN A 18 -17.81 5.18 -2.20
C GLN A 18 -18.85 4.72 -1.17
N CYS A 19 -18.85 3.43 -0.81
CA CYS A 19 -19.79 2.87 0.15
C CYS A 19 -19.34 3.01 1.61
N CYS A 20 -18.03 3.10 1.85
CA CYS A 20 -17.42 3.12 3.17
C CYS A 20 -16.59 4.39 3.36
N SER A 21 -17.25 5.49 3.73
CA SER A 21 -16.59 6.79 3.96
C SER A 21 -15.54 6.79 5.08
N ASN A 22 -15.57 5.79 5.97
CA ASN A 22 -14.63 5.61 7.07
C ASN A 22 -13.61 4.49 6.79
N PHE A 23 -13.43 4.09 5.53
CA PHE A 23 -12.47 3.05 5.17
C PHE A 23 -11.04 3.61 5.24
N THR A 24 -10.33 3.28 6.32
CA THR A 24 -8.99 3.82 6.59
C THR A 24 -7.89 2.76 6.61
N GLU A 25 -8.25 1.48 6.67
CA GLU A 25 -7.30 0.38 6.81
C GLU A 25 -7.51 -0.66 5.72
N LEU A 26 -6.44 -1.00 5.00
CA LEU A 26 -6.44 -2.05 3.98
C LEU A 26 -5.33 -3.04 4.28
N LYS A 27 -5.69 -4.33 4.28
CA LYS A 27 -4.73 -5.43 4.28
C LYS A 27 -4.79 -6.16 2.95
N VAL A 28 -3.64 -6.29 2.31
CA VAL A 28 -3.44 -6.93 1.02
C VAL A 28 -2.60 -8.18 1.20
N PHE A 29 -3.10 -9.27 0.62
CA PHE A 29 -2.38 -10.52 0.45
C PHE A 29 -2.26 -10.76 -1.05
N THR A 30 -1.03 -10.72 -1.57
CA THR A 30 -0.72 -10.88 -3.00
C THR A 30 0.71 -11.36 -3.11
N ASP A 31 1.01 -12.21 -4.09
CA ASP A 31 2.35 -12.73 -4.31
C ASP A 31 3.27 -11.65 -4.89
N THR A 32 2.70 -10.72 -5.67
CA THR A 32 3.45 -9.61 -6.28
C THR A 32 2.65 -8.30 -6.27
N MET A 33 3.36 -7.17 -6.17
CA MET A 33 2.78 -5.85 -6.33
C MET A 33 3.68 -4.98 -7.21
N ASP A 34 3.13 -4.56 -8.34
CA ASP A 34 3.78 -3.64 -9.26
C ASP A 34 3.29 -2.19 -9.09
N ALA A 35 3.90 -1.28 -9.86
CA ALA A 35 3.56 0.13 -9.86
C ALA A 35 2.09 0.39 -10.26
N ALA A 36 1.50 -0.46 -11.11
CA ALA A 36 0.13 -0.31 -11.56
C ALA A 36 -0.86 -0.63 -10.43
N MET A 37 -0.66 -1.72 -9.70
CA MET A 37 -1.45 -2.04 -8.51
C MET A 37 -1.32 -0.97 -7.43
N ALA A 38 -0.11 -0.46 -7.18
CA ALA A 38 0.10 0.64 -6.25
C ALA A 38 -0.67 1.89 -6.66
N ALA A 39 -0.63 2.28 -7.94
CA ALA A 39 -1.38 3.42 -8.45
C ALA A 39 -2.89 3.24 -8.27
N VAL A 40 -3.41 2.04 -8.55
CA VAL A 40 -4.83 1.71 -8.36
C VAL A 40 -5.27 1.91 -6.90
N ILE A 41 -4.45 1.50 -5.93
CA ILE A 41 -4.74 1.72 -4.50
C ILE A 41 -4.76 3.22 -4.18
N CYS A 42 -3.76 3.97 -4.63
CA CYS A 42 -3.67 5.41 -4.40
C CYS A 42 -4.86 6.19 -4.98
N GLU A 43 -5.27 5.86 -6.21
CA GLU A 43 -6.40 6.51 -6.89
C GLU A 43 -7.74 6.14 -6.26
N SER A 44 -7.90 4.87 -5.86
CA SER A 44 -9.16 4.36 -5.34
C SER A 44 -9.37 4.73 -3.86
N LEU A 45 -8.31 4.76 -3.07
CA LEU A 45 -8.34 4.91 -1.60
C LEU A 45 -7.41 6.04 -1.12
N PRO A 46 -7.60 7.30 -1.58
CA PRO A 46 -6.70 8.41 -1.26
C PRO A 46 -6.68 8.81 0.22
N SER A 47 -7.66 8.35 1.01
CA SER A 47 -7.78 8.64 2.45
C SER A 47 -7.30 7.51 3.36
N LEU A 48 -6.62 6.50 2.79
CA LEU A 48 -6.10 5.38 3.54
C LEU A 48 -5.07 5.84 4.58
N GLN A 49 -5.20 5.36 5.80
CA GLN A 49 -4.32 5.68 6.92
C GLN A 49 -3.40 4.51 7.30
N LYS A 50 -3.82 3.28 7.02
CA LYS A 50 -3.08 2.07 7.31
C LYS A 50 -3.10 1.13 6.11
N LEU A 51 -1.92 0.74 5.64
CA LEU A 51 -1.75 -0.25 4.59
C LEU A 51 -0.83 -1.36 5.09
N GLU A 52 -1.32 -2.58 5.08
CA GLU A 52 -0.54 -3.78 5.37
C GLU A 52 -0.46 -4.63 4.11
N ILE A 53 0.75 -4.99 3.69
CA ILE A 53 1.03 -5.86 2.55
C ILE A 53 1.88 -7.00 3.09
N THR A 54 1.33 -8.22 3.08
CA THR A 54 1.99 -9.41 3.63
C THR A 54 2.28 -10.41 2.53
N ASP A 55 3.43 -11.10 2.64
CA ASP A 55 3.86 -12.17 1.72
C ASP A 55 3.96 -11.74 0.24
N CYS A 56 4.36 -10.49 -0.01
CA CYS A 56 4.35 -9.87 -1.34
C CYS A 56 5.74 -9.46 -1.82
N LEU A 57 6.06 -9.80 -3.08
CA LEU A 57 7.15 -9.18 -3.83
C LEU A 57 6.70 -7.83 -4.40
N ILE A 58 6.91 -6.77 -3.62
CA ILE A 58 6.61 -5.39 -4.04
C ILE A 58 7.77 -4.79 -4.84
N SER A 59 7.55 -3.97 -5.86
CA SER A 59 8.65 -3.25 -6.51
C SER A 59 8.99 -1.95 -5.77
N ARG A 60 10.25 -1.47 -5.88
CA ARG A 60 10.63 -0.17 -5.32
C ARG A 60 9.71 0.96 -5.82
N ASP A 61 9.39 0.95 -7.10
CA ASP A 61 8.53 1.98 -7.71
C ASP A 61 7.11 1.93 -7.12
N ALA A 62 6.58 0.72 -6.84
CA ALA A 62 5.31 0.56 -6.16
C ALA A 62 5.32 1.19 -4.76
N VAL A 63 6.36 0.96 -3.97
CA VAL A 63 6.50 1.58 -2.64
C VAL A 63 6.53 3.10 -2.73
N LEU A 64 7.30 3.66 -3.68
CA LEU A 64 7.38 5.11 -3.87
C LEU A 64 6.03 5.71 -4.27
N ILE A 65 5.28 5.04 -5.15
CA ILE A 65 3.93 5.46 -5.56
C ILE A 65 2.96 5.44 -4.37
N LEU A 66 3.01 4.41 -3.52
CA LEU A 66 2.18 4.34 -2.32
C LEU A 66 2.48 5.49 -1.36
N LEU A 67 3.76 5.75 -1.11
CA LEU A 67 4.20 6.82 -0.19
C LEU A 67 3.85 8.22 -0.72
N ASP A 68 3.90 8.44 -2.03
CA ASP A 68 3.55 9.74 -2.64
C ASP A 68 2.04 9.93 -2.82
N GLY A 69 1.32 8.87 -3.14
CA GLY A 69 -0.12 8.90 -3.41
C GLY A 69 -0.97 8.95 -2.13
N LEU A 70 -0.58 8.22 -1.08
CA LEU A 70 -1.35 8.09 0.16
C LEU A 70 -0.93 9.14 1.20
N LYS A 71 -1.40 10.38 1.00
CA LYS A 71 -1.02 11.53 1.86
C LYS A 71 -1.47 11.42 3.32
N GLN A 72 -2.47 10.60 3.60
CA GLN A 72 -3.01 10.37 4.95
C GLN A 72 -2.41 9.12 5.61
N LEU A 73 -1.49 8.43 4.92
CA LEU A 73 -0.89 7.21 5.42
C LEU A 73 -0.09 7.51 6.68
N SER A 74 -0.38 6.75 7.72
CA SER A 74 0.27 6.85 9.03
C SER A 74 1.04 5.58 9.39
N HIS A 75 0.69 4.46 8.76
CA HIS A 75 1.29 3.15 8.97
C HIS A 75 1.36 2.38 7.65
N LEU A 76 2.55 1.85 7.36
CA LEU A 76 2.82 1.02 6.19
C LEU A 76 3.61 -0.21 6.66
N ASP A 77 2.96 -1.37 6.62
CA ASP A 77 3.60 -2.65 6.85
C ASP A 77 3.87 -3.32 5.51
N ILE A 78 5.14 -3.57 5.21
CA ILE A 78 5.61 -4.30 4.03
C ILE A 78 6.52 -5.45 4.45
N SER A 79 6.25 -6.04 5.62
CA SER A 79 7.01 -7.16 6.15
C SER A 79 6.99 -8.33 5.18
N GLY A 80 8.18 -8.86 4.89
CA GLY A 80 8.38 -9.87 3.84
C GLY A 80 8.85 -9.31 2.50
N TYR A 81 9.09 -7.99 2.40
CA TYR A 81 9.75 -7.41 1.26
C TYR A 81 11.24 -7.80 1.19
N GLU A 82 11.72 -8.12 0.00
CA GLU A 82 13.14 -8.28 -0.23
C GLU A 82 13.84 -6.92 -0.02
N ILE A 83 14.69 -6.84 1.02
CA ILE A 83 15.37 -5.63 1.50
C ILE A 83 16.19 -4.92 0.40
N SER A 84 16.43 -5.60 -0.73
CA SER A 84 17.18 -5.11 -1.89
C SER A 84 16.61 -3.81 -2.49
N GLY A 85 15.30 -3.56 -2.37
CA GLY A 85 14.68 -2.34 -2.91
C GLY A 85 14.50 -1.19 -1.91
N ILE A 86 14.95 -1.34 -0.66
CA ILE A 86 14.87 -0.29 0.35
C ILE A 86 16.06 0.64 0.19
N THR A 87 15.83 1.72 -0.54
CA THR A 87 16.83 2.78 -0.76
C THR A 87 16.67 3.90 0.27
N SER A 88 17.68 4.76 0.37
CA SER A 88 17.62 5.99 1.16
C SER A 88 16.41 6.87 0.81
N GLU A 89 15.97 6.87 -0.44
CA GLU A 89 14.78 7.60 -0.89
C GLU A 89 13.48 7.02 -0.31
N VAL A 90 13.35 5.69 -0.26
CA VAL A 90 12.19 5.03 0.35
C VAL A 90 12.13 5.38 1.84
N ILE A 91 13.27 5.34 2.53
CA ILE A 91 13.37 5.71 3.95
C ILE A 91 13.02 7.19 4.15
N GLU A 92 13.53 8.08 3.31
CA GLU A 92 13.23 9.51 3.38
C GLU A 92 11.73 9.79 3.19
N LYS A 93 11.09 9.14 2.21
CA LYS A 93 9.64 9.29 2.02
C LYS A 93 8.83 8.67 3.16
N ALA A 94 9.24 7.50 3.65
CA ALA A 94 8.61 6.83 4.79
C ALA A 94 8.78 7.60 6.10
N SER A 95 9.78 8.49 6.22
CA SER A 95 9.96 9.35 7.41
C SER A 95 8.77 10.28 7.69
N LYS A 96 7.89 10.50 6.70
CA LYS A 96 6.66 11.28 6.83
C LYS A 96 5.53 10.52 7.56
N LEU A 97 5.65 9.20 7.71
CA LEU A 97 4.67 8.38 8.41
C LEU A 97 4.69 8.68 9.92
N LYS A 98 3.51 8.93 10.50
CA LYS A 98 3.37 9.52 11.85
C LYS A 98 3.71 8.59 13.02
N VAL A 99 4.06 7.33 12.78
CA VAL A 99 4.56 6.41 13.80
C VAL A 99 5.62 5.56 13.13
N HIS A 100 6.79 5.39 13.76
CA HIS A 100 7.95 4.63 13.28
C HIS A 100 7.65 3.13 13.11
N THR A 101 6.73 2.78 12.22
CA THR A 101 6.29 1.42 11.98
C THR A 101 6.35 1.17 10.48
N LEU A 102 7.54 1.34 9.93
CA LEU A 102 7.93 0.58 8.74
C LEU A 102 8.43 -0.74 9.27
N VAL A 103 7.59 -1.77 9.22
CA VAL A 103 8.01 -3.14 9.53
C VAL A 103 8.54 -3.72 8.22
N ILE A 104 9.83 -4.05 8.21
CA ILE A 104 10.54 -4.66 7.09
C ILE A 104 10.87 -6.10 7.50
#